data_AF-A0A0D1XPI2-F1
#
_entry.id   AF-A0A0D1XPI2-F1
#
_cell.length_a   1.000
_cell.length_b   1.000
_cell.length_c   1.000
_cell.angle_alpha   90.00
_cell.angle_beta   90.00
_cell.angle_gamma   90.00
#
_symmetry.space_group_name_H-M   'P 1'
#
loop_
_entity.id
_entity.type
_entity.pdbx_description
1 polymer ?
#
loop_
_entity_poly.entity_id
_entity_poly.type
_entity_poly.pdbx_seq_one_letter_code
_entity_poly.pdbx_strand_id
1 'polypeptide(L)'
;MSLDRKLESGLSKNKVGVTNGPRVTRFELLPQKGLNIKGYKRFENNFQAALRAEKIGIYIPIPGTNVVGIEVPNKSPYMVNLRGMLEAKSYLANRHNLYIPLGVDVQGKPIHADLTKMPHMLAAGTTGSGKSVFLNVNGKLIDIR
;
A
#
# COMPACT_ATOMS: atom_id res chain seq x y z
N MET A 1 15.36 -1.78 21.03
CA MET A 1 16.10 -0.75 20.27
C MET A 1 15.61 -0.79 18.82
N SER A 2 14.75 0.16 18.45
CA SER A 2 13.87 0.09 17.28
C SER A 2 14.61 0.37 15.96
N LEU A 3 14.02 -0.14 14.86
CA LEU A 3 14.44 0.06 13.47
C LEU A 3 14.71 1.54 13.13
N ASP A 4 14.07 2.46 13.87
CA ASP A 4 14.20 3.91 13.72
C ASP A 4 15.66 4.37 13.83
N ARG A 5 16.45 3.80 14.74
CA ARG A 5 17.86 4.22 14.97
C ARG A 5 18.83 3.87 13.84
N LYS A 6 18.52 2.85 13.03
CA LYS A 6 19.37 2.45 11.87
C LYS A 6 19.04 3.22 10.61
N LEU A 7 17.78 3.61 10.45
CA LEU A 7 17.38 4.64 9.49
C LEU A 7 17.98 6.00 9.87
N GLU A 8 18.11 6.28 11.17
CA GLU A 8 18.73 7.50 11.71
C GLU A 8 20.23 7.67 11.38
N SER A 9 20.98 6.59 11.16
CA SER A 9 22.43 6.72 10.95
C SER A 9 22.87 6.78 9.48
N GLY A 10 22.06 6.28 8.54
CA GLY A 10 22.42 6.21 7.11
C GLY A 10 21.51 6.99 6.14
N LEU A 11 20.26 7.24 6.53
CA LEU A 11 19.21 7.85 5.67
C LEU A 11 18.58 9.12 6.28
N SER A 12 18.96 9.47 7.50
CA SER A 12 18.22 10.41 8.35
C SER A 12 18.28 11.87 7.94
N LYS A 13 19.33 12.27 7.22
CA LYS A 13 19.49 13.68 6.87
C LYS A 13 18.44 14.18 5.89
N ASN A 14 17.72 13.27 5.20
CA ASN A 14 16.76 13.62 4.16
C ASN A 14 15.38 12.95 4.30
N LYS A 15 15.02 12.47 5.48
CA LYS A 15 13.69 11.90 5.72
C LYS A 15 12.63 13.00 5.69
N VAL A 16 11.65 12.88 4.80
CA VAL A 16 10.59 13.89 4.59
C VAL A 16 9.30 13.47 5.30
N GLY A 17 8.99 12.17 5.32
CA GLY A 17 7.72 11.68 5.86
C GLY A 17 7.73 10.20 6.20
N VAL A 18 6.76 9.80 7.02
CA VAL A 18 6.42 8.41 7.32
C VAL A 18 4.92 8.24 7.26
N THR A 19 4.48 7.22 6.54
CA THR A 19 3.08 6.80 6.49
C THR A 19 3.00 5.35 6.98
N ASN A 20 2.31 5.14 8.10
CA ASN A 20 2.09 3.80 8.65
C ASN A 20 0.81 3.22 8.07
N GLY A 21 0.93 2.22 7.21
CA GLY A 21 -0.20 1.48 6.66
C GLY A 21 -0.51 0.19 7.41
N PRO A 22 -1.53 -0.55 6.98
CA PRO A 22 -1.90 -1.84 7.57
C PRO A 22 -0.84 -2.93 7.44
N ARG A 23 -0.29 -3.08 6.24
CA ARG A 23 0.68 -4.13 5.91
C ARG A 23 2.11 -3.62 5.74
N VAL A 24 2.25 -2.36 5.33
CA VAL A 24 3.54 -1.74 5.03
C VAL A 24 3.60 -0.36 5.66
N THR A 25 4.80 0.07 6.00
CA THR A 25 5.13 1.44 6.35
C THR A 25 5.91 2.06 5.20
N ARG A 26 5.45 3.20 4.68
CA ARG A 26 6.12 3.95 3.63
C ARG A 26 6.97 5.05 4.24
N PHE A 27 8.25 5.03 3.92
CA PHE A 27 9.21 6.08 4.23
C PHE A 27 9.43 6.94 2.98
N GLU A 28 9.31 8.25 3.15
CA GLU A 28 9.56 9.22 2.09
C GLU A 28 10.91 9.88 2.30
N LEU A 29 11.75 9.83 1.26
CA LEU A 29 13.13 10.27 1.30
C LEU A 29 13.38 11.28 0.18
N LEU A 30 13.99 12.40 0.52
CA LEU A 30 14.48 13.34 -0.48
C LEU A 30 15.87 12.88 -0.95
N PRO A 31 16.09 12.61 -2.25
CA PRO A 31 17.43 12.30 -2.74
C PRO A 31 18.35 13.52 -2.56
N GLN A 32 19.63 13.29 -2.25
CA GLN A 32 20.60 14.39 -2.23
C GLN A 32 20.78 14.98 -3.65
N LYS A 33 21.03 16.29 -3.71
CA LYS A 33 21.33 16.98 -4.98
C LYS A 33 22.47 16.27 -5.70
N GLY A 34 22.25 15.91 -6.97
CA GLY A 34 23.24 15.25 -7.83
C GLY A 34 23.16 13.72 -7.88
N LEU A 35 22.33 13.07 -7.05
CA LEU A 35 22.10 11.62 -7.15
C LEU A 35 21.05 11.29 -8.22
N ASN A 36 21.40 10.39 -9.14
CA ASN A 36 20.46 9.86 -10.11
C ASN A 36 19.42 8.98 -9.40
N ILE A 37 18.19 9.49 -9.30
CA ILE A 37 17.08 8.83 -8.61
C ILE A 37 16.80 7.44 -9.21
N LYS A 38 16.94 7.27 -10.53
CA LYS A 38 16.73 5.98 -11.21
C LYS A 38 17.69 4.89 -10.73
N GLY A 39 18.84 5.26 -10.17
CA GLY A 39 19.83 4.33 -9.63
C GLY A 39 19.46 3.72 -8.27
N TYR A 40 18.44 4.22 -7.56
CA TYR A 40 18.14 3.76 -6.20
C TYR A 40 17.64 2.31 -6.14
N LYS A 41 17.04 1.80 -7.22
CA LYS A 41 16.55 0.41 -7.29
C LYS A 41 17.67 -0.62 -7.13
N ARG A 42 18.91 -0.30 -7.52
CA ARG A 42 20.06 -1.21 -7.35
C ARG A 42 20.46 -1.43 -5.88
N PHE A 43 20.05 -0.53 -4.99
CA PHE A 43 20.36 -0.62 -3.56
C PHE A 43 19.27 -1.36 -2.77
N GLU A 44 18.29 -1.97 -3.44
CA GLU A 44 17.19 -2.69 -2.80
C GLU A 44 17.67 -3.73 -1.80
N ASN A 45 18.63 -4.58 -2.18
CA ASN A 45 19.20 -5.60 -1.28
C ASN A 45 19.91 -4.98 -0.05
N ASN A 46 20.59 -3.85 -0.24
CA ASN A 46 21.25 -3.15 0.86
C ASN A 46 20.22 -2.58 1.84
N PHE A 47 19.12 -2.01 1.33
CA PHE A 47 18.03 -1.52 2.17
C PHE A 47 17.32 -2.69 2.88
N GLN A 48 17.06 -3.82 2.22
CA GLN A 48 16.50 -5.01 2.84
C GLN A 48 17.36 -5.49 4.03
N ALA A 49 18.67 -5.62 3.81
CA ALA A 49 19.62 -6.03 4.84
C ALA A 49 19.68 -5.01 6.00
N ALA A 50 19.74 -3.72 5.71
CA ALA A 50 19.78 -2.66 6.70
C ALA A 50 18.50 -2.61 7.57
N LEU A 51 17.35 -2.82 6.93
CA LEU A 51 16.03 -2.75 7.56
C LEU A 51 15.60 -4.08 8.18
N ARG A 52 16.35 -5.17 7.94
CA ARG A 52 15.99 -6.54 8.35
C ARG A 52 14.58 -6.91 7.87
N ALA A 53 14.27 -6.52 6.64
CA ALA A 53 13.00 -6.79 5.99
C ALA A 53 13.19 -7.90 4.96
N GLU A 54 12.26 -8.85 4.92
CA GLU A 54 12.29 -9.95 3.96
C GLU A 54 12.13 -9.45 2.52
N LYS A 55 11.30 -8.42 2.34
CA LYS A 55 11.07 -7.75 1.06
C LYS A 55 10.81 -6.28 1.31
N ILE A 56 11.22 -5.41 0.38
CA ILE A 56 10.86 -3.99 0.38
C ILE A 56 10.30 -3.61 -0.99
N GLY A 57 9.53 -2.53 -1.05
CA GLY A 57 9.14 -1.89 -2.32
C GLY A 57 9.84 -0.54 -2.45
N ILE A 58 10.43 -0.25 -3.61
CA ILE A 58 11.02 1.06 -3.90
C ILE A 58 10.26 1.73 -5.05
N TYR A 59 9.74 2.92 -4.79
CA TYR A 59 8.95 3.74 -5.71
C TYR A 59 9.74 4.99 -6.09
N ILE A 60 10.07 5.11 -7.38
CA ILE A 60 10.94 6.16 -7.92
C ILE A 60 10.35 6.72 -9.22
N PRO A 61 10.15 8.05 -9.31
CA PRO A 61 9.74 8.96 -8.24
C PRO A 61 8.28 8.70 -7.84
N ILE A 62 7.86 9.11 -6.63
CA ILE A 62 6.41 9.16 -6.34
C ILE A 62 5.79 10.19 -7.31
N PRO A 63 4.76 9.83 -8.10
CA PRO A 63 4.17 10.72 -9.10
C PRO A 63 3.83 12.10 -8.53
N GLY A 64 4.24 13.16 -9.22
CA GLY A 64 4.01 14.54 -8.79
C GLY A 64 4.96 15.07 -7.71
N THR A 65 5.98 14.29 -7.30
CA THR A 65 6.94 14.69 -6.27
C THR A 65 8.38 14.32 -6.65
N ASN A 66 9.36 14.93 -5.97
CA ASN A 66 10.78 14.60 -6.11
C ASN A 66 11.28 13.63 -5.03
N VAL A 67 10.37 12.92 -4.34
CA VAL A 67 10.73 12.00 -3.26
C VAL A 67 10.76 10.55 -3.73
N VAL A 68 11.61 9.77 -3.06
CA VAL A 68 11.67 8.31 -3.19
C VAL A 68 10.84 7.70 -2.06
N GLY A 69 9.90 6.83 -2.42
CA GLY A 69 9.13 6.05 -1.46
C GLY A 69 9.74 4.68 -1.22
N ILE A 70 10.05 4.34 0.02
CA ILE A 70 10.47 2.98 0.41
C ILE A 70 9.38 2.38 1.29
N GLU A 71 8.76 1.29 0.82
CA GLU A 71 7.78 0.52 1.57
C GLU A 71 8.43 -0.67 2.25
N VAL A 72 8.22 -0.75 3.56
CA VAL A 72 8.78 -1.78 4.42
C VAL A 72 7.62 -2.54 5.07
N PRO A 73 7.57 -3.88 4.98
CA PRO A 73 6.57 -4.69 5.67
C PRO A 73 6.55 -4.40 7.17
N ASN A 74 5.35 -4.26 7.71
CA ASN A 74 5.17 -4.11 9.14
C ASN A 74 5.48 -5.42 9.85
N LYS A 75 6.11 -5.34 11.03
CA LYS A 75 6.36 -6.52 11.87
C LYS A 75 5.08 -7.14 12.41
N SER A 76 4.07 -6.32 12.66
CA SER A 76 2.75 -6.74 13.10
C SER A 76 1.72 -6.10 12.16
N PRO A 77 1.43 -6.74 11.00
CA PRO A 77 0.39 -6.26 10.13
C PRO A 77 -0.98 -6.52 10.77
N TYR A 78 -1.90 -5.57 10.65
CA TYR A 78 -3.27 -5.78 11.13
C TYR A 78 -4.22 -6.16 10.00
N MET A 79 -5.27 -6.88 10.36
CA MET A 79 -6.27 -7.38 9.42
C MET A 79 -7.21 -6.24 9.01
N VAL A 80 -7.50 -6.16 7.71
CA VAL A 80 -8.49 -5.23 7.15
C VAL A 80 -9.84 -5.94 7.17
N ASN A 81 -10.78 -5.42 7.94
CA ASN A 81 -12.11 -6.01 8.08
C ASN A 81 -13.08 -5.42 7.05
N LEU A 82 -13.79 -6.28 6.34
CA LEU A 82 -14.87 -5.90 5.42
C LEU A 82 -15.91 -5.00 6.10
N ARG A 83 -16.27 -5.29 7.35
CA ARG A 83 -17.25 -4.50 8.10
C ARG A 83 -16.89 -3.01 8.14
N GLY A 84 -15.63 -2.70 8.50
CA GLY A 84 -15.17 -1.32 8.56
C GLY A 84 -15.20 -0.62 7.20
N MET A 85 -15.07 -1.39 6.12
CA MET A 85 -15.20 -0.86 4.76
C MET A 85 -16.64 -0.56 4.35
N LEU A 86 -17.60 -1.37 4.79
CA LEU A 86 -19.02 -1.18 4.51
C LEU A 86 -19.65 -0.09 5.38
N GLU A 87 -19.09 0.14 6.57
CA GLU A 87 -19.50 1.23 7.48
C GLU A 87 -18.81 2.57 7.15
N ALA A 88 -17.85 2.58 6.20
CA ALA A 88 -17.14 3.79 5.81
C ALA A 88 -18.08 4.81 5.15
N LYS A 89 -17.94 6.10 5.49
CA LYS A 89 -18.73 7.19 4.89
C LYS A 89 -18.66 7.21 3.37
N SER A 90 -17.48 6.92 2.80
CA SER A 90 -17.28 6.84 1.34
C SER A 90 -18.16 5.77 0.68
N TYR A 91 -18.39 4.66 1.37
CA TYR A 91 -19.28 3.58 0.92
C TYR A 91 -20.73 3.97 1.04
N LEU A 92 -21.14 4.41 2.23
CA LEU A 92 -22.53 4.77 2.53
C LEU A 92 -23.06 5.87 1.61
N ALA A 93 -22.21 6.84 1.25
CA ALA A 93 -22.57 7.93 0.35
C ALA A 93 -22.77 7.52 -1.12
N ASN A 94 -22.21 6.39 -1.56
CA ASN A 94 -22.25 5.95 -2.97
C ASN A 94 -22.88 4.56 -3.14
N ARG A 95 -23.62 4.09 -2.12
CA ARG A 95 -24.09 2.71 -2.03
C ARG A 95 -25.08 2.37 -3.15
N HIS A 96 -24.68 1.46 -4.04
CA HIS A 96 -25.52 0.80 -5.03
C HIS A 96 -24.93 -0.59 -5.35
N ASN A 97 -25.67 -1.45 -6.08
CA ASN A 97 -25.35 -2.87 -6.27
C ASN A 97 -23.98 -3.16 -6.92
N LEU A 98 -23.41 -2.17 -7.62
CA LEU A 98 -22.15 -2.27 -8.34
C LEU A 98 -21.01 -1.46 -7.69
N TYR A 99 -21.25 -0.91 -6.49
CA TYR A 99 -20.22 -0.26 -5.69
C TYR A 99 -19.58 -1.25 -4.72
N ILE A 100 -18.31 -1.55 -4.94
CA ILE A 100 -17.61 -2.66 -4.28
C ILE A 100 -16.41 -2.20 -3.42
N PRO A 101 -16.18 -2.81 -2.25
CA PRO A 101 -14.96 -2.62 -1.48
C PRO A 101 -13.76 -3.33 -2.12
N LEU A 102 -12.66 -2.61 -2.32
CA LEU A 102 -11.41 -3.19 -2.84
C LEU A 102 -10.40 -3.52 -1.75
N GLY A 103 -10.27 -2.64 -0.78
CA GLY A 103 -9.38 -2.78 0.37
C GLY A 103 -9.12 -1.43 1.03
N VAL A 104 -7.94 -1.29 1.60
CA VAL A 104 -7.47 -0.02 2.15
C VAL A 104 -6.15 0.35 1.50
N ASP A 105 -5.88 1.64 1.37
CA ASP A 105 -4.60 2.13 0.88
C ASP A 105 -3.49 2.03 1.94
N VAL A 106 -2.30 2.50 1.57
CA VAL A 106 -1.14 2.56 2.47
C VAL A 106 -1.32 3.52 3.65
N GLN A 107 -2.30 4.41 3.62
CA GLN A 107 -2.66 5.28 4.75
C GLN A 107 -3.78 4.66 5.61
N GLY A 108 -4.30 3.49 5.24
CA GLY A 108 -5.44 2.85 5.90
C GLY A 108 -6.80 3.39 5.47
N LYS A 109 -6.86 4.25 4.45
CA LYS A 109 -8.13 4.79 3.94
C LYS A 109 -8.86 3.71 3.14
N PRO A 110 -10.17 3.48 3.39
CA PRO A 110 -10.98 2.58 2.58
C PRO A 110 -11.01 3.01 1.11
N ILE A 111 -10.79 2.03 0.23
CA ILE A 111 -10.91 2.17 -1.23
C ILE A 111 -12.07 1.31 -1.71
N HIS A 112 -12.92 1.94 -2.50
CA HIS A 112 -14.07 1.36 -3.15
C HIS A 112 -13.99 1.62 -4.65
N ALA A 113 -14.62 0.76 -5.45
CA ALA A 113 -14.71 0.91 -6.89
C ALA A 113 -16.16 0.85 -7.35
N ASP A 114 -16.43 1.58 -8.42
CA ASP A 114 -17.72 1.64 -9.08
C ASP A 114 -17.65 0.82 -10.38
N LEU A 115 -18.24 -0.37 -10.38
CA LEU A 115 -18.26 -1.24 -11.56
C LEU A 115 -19.16 -0.69 -12.67
N THR A 116 -20.03 0.30 -12.43
CA THR A 116 -20.77 0.95 -13.53
C THR A 116 -19.84 1.75 -14.45
N LYS A 117 -18.76 2.29 -13.89
CA LYS A 117 -17.70 3.02 -14.60
C LYS A 117 -16.59 2.09 -15.10
N MET A 118 -16.53 0.89 -14.55
CA MET A 118 -15.57 -0.17 -14.87
C MET A 118 -16.34 -1.48 -15.11
N PRO A 119 -17.04 -1.60 -16.25
CA PRO A 119 -18.05 -2.66 -16.46
C PRO A 119 -17.46 -4.08 -16.43
N HIS A 120 -16.14 -4.21 -16.57
CA HIS A 120 -15.42 -5.47 -16.48
C HIS A 120 -14.20 -5.31 -15.58
N MET A 121 -13.93 -6.33 -14.78
CA MET A 121 -12.77 -6.39 -13.87
C MET A 121 -12.07 -7.74 -14.02
N LEU A 122 -10.74 -7.71 -14.21
CA LEU A 122 -9.90 -8.91 -14.21
C LEU A 122 -9.23 -9.08 -12.84
N ALA A 123 -9.49 -10.20 -12.16
CA ALA A 123 -8.78 -10.59 -10.94
C ALA A 123 -7.87 -11.79 -11.21
N ALA A 124 -6.55 -11.58 -11.12
CA ALA A 124 -5.53 -12.61 -11.31
C ALA A 124 -4.56 -12.65 -10.12
N GLY A 125 -4.02 -13.83 -9.82
CA GLY A 125 -3.09 -14.05 -8.70
C GLY A 125 -2.77 -15.53 -8.49
N THR A 126 -1.68 -15.82 -7.80
CA THR A 126 -1.26 -17.18 -7.42
C THR A 126 -2.09 -17.73 -6.27
N THR A 127 -2.02 -19.04 -6.01
CA THR A 127 -2.65 -19.66 -4.84
C THR A 127 -2.18 -18.99 -3.56
N GLY A 128 -3.11 -18.70 -2.65
CA GLY A 128 -2.80 -18.02 -1.38
C GLY A 128 -2.65 -16.49 -1.46
N SER A 129 -2.70 -15.89 -2.64
CA SER A 129 -2.61 -14.41 -2.81
C SER A 129 -3.85 -13.65 -2.34
N GLY A 130 -4.97 -14.35 -2.07
CA GLY A 130 -6.22 -13.75 -1.60
C GLY A 130 -7.28 -13.52 -2.68
N LYS A 131 -7.07 -13.96 -3.94
CA LYS A 131 -8.05 -13.81 -5.02
C LYS A 131 -9.44 -14.36 -4.67
N SER A 132 -9.54 -15.58 -4.12
CA SER A 132 -10.84 -16.17 -3.77
C SER A 132 -11.55 -15.41 -2.64
N VAL A 133 -10.78 -14.88 -1.68
CA VAL A 133 -11.33 -14.04 -0.60
C VAL A 133 -11.88 -12.73 -1.18
N PHE A 134 -11.11 -12.08 -2.05
CA PHE A 134 -11.53 -10.87 -2.74
C PHE A 134 -12.82 -11.07 -3.56
N LEU A 135 -12.92 -12.18 -4.29
CA LEU A 135 -14.14 -12.50 -5.06
C LEU A 135 -15.33 -12.82 -4.16
N ASN A 136 -15.15 -13.57 -3.08
CA ASN A 136 -16.24 -13.95 -2.16
C ASN A 136 -16.82 -12.73 -1.43
N VAL A 137 -15.94 -11.83 -0.97
CA VAL A 137 -16.34 -10.56 -0.34
C VAL A 137 -17.24 -9.76 -1.27
N ASN A 138 -16.86 -9.63 -2.54
CA ASN A 138 -17.58 -8.80 -3.51
C ASN A 138 -18.79 -9.50 -4.14
N GLY A 139 -18.70 -10.80 -4.41
CA GLY A 139 -19.79 -11.58 -4.99
C GLY A 139 -21.02 -11.69 -4.08
N LYS A 140 -20.86 -11.59 -2.75
CA LYS A 140 -22.00 -11.47 -1.82
C LYS A 140 -22.63 -10.08 -1.78
N LEU A 141 -21.89 -9.05 -2.19
CA LEU A 141 -22.38 -7.66 -2.21
C LEU A 141 -23.10 -7.34 -3.54
N ILE A 142 -22.67 -7.98 -4.63
CA ILE A 142 -23.29 -7.88 -5.95
C ILE A 142 -24.31 -9.01 -6.07
N ASP A 143 -25.49 -8.83 -5.49
CA ASP A 143 -26.64 -9.69 -5.81
C ASP A 143 -27.34 -9.11 -7.05
N ILE A 144 -27.38 -9.90 -8.14
CA ILE A 144 -27.96 -9.52 -9.45
C ILE A 144 -29.36 -10.14 -9.60
N ARG A 145 -30.08 -10.31 -8.49
CA ARG A 145 -31.48 -10.74 -8.50
C ARG A 145 -32.43 -9.56 -8.45
#